data_AF-A0A934WP12-F1
#
_entry.id   AF-A0A934WP12-F1
#
_cell.length_a   1.000
_cell.length_b   1.000
_cell.length_c   1.000
_cell.angle_alpha   90.00
_cell.angle_beta   90.00
_cell.angle_gamma   90.00
#
_symmetry.space_group_name_H-M   'P 1'
#
loop_
_entity.id
_entity.type
_entity.pdbx_description
1 polymer ?
#
loop_
_entity_poly.entity_id
_entity_poly.type
_entity_poly.pdbx_seq_one_letter_code
_entity_poly.pdbx_strand_id
1 'polypeptide(L)'
;MAQDDDTRTTTTQPFTLYAAKGRVYARNRDQKIVDLGTLTRGDDGWSYLLDGNQQSAGGFSSDEQALRDLGRNLRFLWLDGQFTAVADAKDDATLALDGATRLDIELDELPPGGRMQDATV
;
A
#
# COMPACT_ATOMS: atom_id res chain seq x y z
N MET A 1 -11.93 -20.59 -35.54
CA MET A 1 -12.22 -20.81 -34.11
C MET A 1 -11.33 -19.85 -33.35
N ALA A 2 -11.94 -18.87 -32.68
CA ALA A 2 -11.25 -17.75 -32.03
C ALA A 2 -10.41 -18.26 -30.84
N GLN A 3 -9.12 -17.97 -30.88
CA GLN A 3 -8.30 -17.94 -29.67
C GLN A 3 -8.28 -16.48 -29.21
N ASP A 4 -9.31 -16.08 -28.47
CA ASP A 4 -9.22 -14.95 -27.53
C ASP A 4 -8.39 -15.45 -26.34
N ASP A 5 -7.07 -15.54 -26.55
CA ASP A 5 -6.10 -15.58 -25.46
C ASP A 5 -6.01 -14.16 -24.91
N ASP A 6 -7.06 -13.74 -24.19
CA ASP A 6 -7.07 -12.56 -23.34
C ASP A 6 -6.15 -12.87 -22.15
N THR A 7 -4.86 -12.99 -22.41
CA THR A 7 -3.81 -12.77 -21.41
C THR A 7 -3.94 -11.32 -20.98
N ARG A 8 -4.93 -11.03 -20.12
CA ARG A 8 -4.96 -9.85 -19.28
C ARG A 8 -3.69 -9.91 -18.44
N THR A 9 -2.60 -9.41 -19.00
CA THR A 9 -1.37 -9.09 -18.28
C THR A 9 -1.77 -8.03 -17.29
N THR A 10 -2.20 -8.44 -16.09
CA THR A 10 -2.38 -7.48 -15.01
C THR A 10 -0.99 -6.92 -14.73
N THR A 11 -0.81 -5.63 -14.97
CA THR A 11 0.44 -4.94 -14.65
C THR A 11 0.52 -4.86 -13.14
N THR A 12 1.24 -5.79 -12.51
CA THR A 12 1.54 -5.71 -11.08
C THR A 12 2.75 -4.80 -10.87
N GLN A 13 2.60 -3.84 -9.97
CA GLN A 13 3.67 -2.92 -9.59
C GLN A 13 4.19 -3.33 -8.21
N PRO A 14 5.51 -3.53 -8.06
CA PRO A 14 6.10 -3.86 -6.77
C PRO A 14 6.22 -2.61 -5.90
N PHE A 15 5.84 -2.74 -4.63
CA PHE A 15 6.01 -1.73 -3.60
C PHE A 15 6.60 -2.36 -2.34
N THR A 16 7.34 -1.57 -1.58
CA THR A 16 7.81 -2.00 -0.25
C THR A 16 7.13 -1.13 0.82
N LEU A 17 6.42 -1.76 1.74
CA LEU A 17 5.90 -1.12 2.94
C LEU A 17 6.93 -1.19 4.07
N TYR A 18 6.97 -0.17 4.92
CA TYR A 18 7.85 -0.11 6.08
C TYR A 18 7.07 0.32 7.32
N ALA A 19 7.38 -0.29 8.46
CA ALA A 19 6.93 0.14 9.78
C ALA A 19 8.14 0.65 10.57
N ALA A 20 8.18 1.96 10.83
CA ALA A 20 9.29 2.58 11.55
C ALA A 20 8.80 3.76 12.40
N LYS A 21 9.36 3.92 13.60
CA LYS A 21 9.08 5.07 14.49
C LYS A 21 7.58 5.34 14.75
N GLY A 22 6.76 4.31 14.72
CA GLY A 22 5.31 4.42 14.89
C GLY A 22 4.57 5.01 13.68
N ARG A 23 5.17 4.90 12.50
CA ARG A 23 4.65 5.36 11.20
C ARG A 23 4.69 4.22 10.19
N VAL A 24 3.85 4.31 9.18
CA VAL A 24 3.87 3.44 8.02
C VAL A 24 4.34 4.22 6.82
N TYR A 25 5.36 3.72 6.14
CA TYR A 25 5.88 4.28 4.90
C TYR A 25 5.69 3.32 3.74
N ALA A 26 5.64 3.84 2.53
CA ALA A 26 5.69 3.05 1.31
C ALA A 26 6.76 3.57 0.37
N ARG A 27 7.44 2.65 -0.30
CA ARG A 27 8.42 2.93 -1.35
C ARG A 27 7.96 2.34 -2.69
N ASN A 28 8.01 3.15 -3.74
CA ASN A 28 7.73 2.72 -5.11
C ASN A 28 9.01 2.30 -5.85
N ARG A 29 8.85 1.85 -7.11
CA ARG A 29 9.96 1.49 -8.02
C ARG A 29 10.97 2.63 -8.23
N ASP A 30 10.51 3.89 -8.21
CA ASP A 30 11.34 5.09 -8.37
C ASP A 30 12.17 5.42 -7.11
N GLN A 31 12.14 4.56 -6.08
CA GLN A 31 12.80 4.76 -4.79
C GLN A 31 12.27 5.97 -4.00
N LYS A 32 11.14 6.55 -4.42
CA LYS A 32 10.42 7.57 -3.66
C LYS A 32 9.78 6.92 -2.45
N ILE A 33 9.85 7.57 -1.31
CA ILE A 33 9.25 7.10 -0.06
C ILE A 33 8.19 8.11 0.36
N VAL A 34 7.01 7.64 0.77
CA VAL A 34 5.95 8.51 1.30
C VAL A 34 5.46 7.98 2.63
N ASP A 35 5.09 8.90 3.53
CA ASP A 35 4.36 8.58 4.76
C ASP A 35 2.91 8.26 4.38
N LEU A 36 2.44 7.07 4.76
CA LEU A 36 1.06 6.64 4.56
C LEU A 36 0.18 6.92 5.77
N GLY A 37 0.81 7.00 6.95
CA GLY A 37 0.16 7.38 8.18
C GLY A 37 0.80 6.76 9.42
N THR A 38 0.00 6.55 10.45
CA THR A 38 0.49 6.20 11.78
C THR A 38 0.33 4.71 12.07
N LEU A 39 1.33 4.10 12.71
CA LEU A 39 1.30 2.76 13.26
C LEU A 39 1.55 2.83 14.77
N THR A 40 0.55 2.58 15.58
CA THR A 40 0.67 2.63 17.04
C THR A 40 0.55 1.25 17.65
N ARG A 41 1.19 1.05 18.80
CA ARG A 41 1.01 -0.14 19.64
C ARG A 41 0.22 0.28 20.87
N GLY A 42 -1.01 -0.21 20.99
CA GLY A 42 -1.84 -0.08 22.18
C GLY A 42 -1.86 -1.37 23.01
N ASP A 43 -2.69 -1.38 24.05
CA ASP A 43 -2.89 -2.53 24.95
C ASP A 43 -3.43 -3.78 24.22
N ASP A 44 -4.31 -3.57 23.23
CA ASP A 44 -4.89 -4.63 22.38
C ASP A 44 -3.97 -5.05 21.20
N GLY A 45 -2.76 -4.47 21.12
CA GLY A 45 -1.79 -4.77 20.08
C GLY A 45 -1.56 -3.61 19.10
N TRP A 46 -1.03 -3.94 17.93
CA TRP A 46 -0.69 -2.96 16.89
C TRP A 46 -1.93 -2.55 16.11
N SER A 47 -2.00 -1.27 15.77
CA SER A 47 -3.06 -0.66 14.97
C SER A 47 -2.46 0.38 14.03
N TYR A 48 -3.00 0.48 12.81
CA TYR A 48 -2.61 1.50 11.85
C TYR A 48 -3.77 2.44 11.50
N LEU A 49 -3.44 3.66 11.09
CA LEU A 49 -4.37 4.65 10.56
C LEU A 49 -3.73 5.37 9.38
N LEU A 50 -4.35 5.28 8.20
CA LEU A 50 -3.87 5.94 6.98
C LEU A 50 -4.47 7.34 6.83
N ASP A 51 -3.64 8.33 6.54
CA ASP A 51 -4.05 9.74 6.44
C ASP A 51 -4.93 10.03 5.21
N GLY A 52 -4.78 9.25 4.12
CA GLY A 52 -5.49 9.51 2.86
C GLY A 52 -6.85 8.84 2.66
N ASN A 53 -7.14 7.74 3.34
CA ASN A 53 -8.42 7.00 3.20
C ASN A 53 -9.16 6.81 4.53
N GLN A 54 -8.62 7.34 5.63
CA GLN A 54 -9.05 7.03 7.00
C GLN A 54 -9.15 5.52 7.29
N GLN A 55 -8.45 4.71 6.48
CA GLN A 55 -8.43 3.27 6.65
C GLN A 55 -7.67 2.95 7.92
N SER A 56 -8.30 2.23 8.82
CA SER A 56 -7.70 1.79 10.07
C SER A 56 -8.04 0.34 10.33
N ALA A 57 -7.09 -0.36 10.93
CA ALA A 57 -7.29 -1.70 11.47
C ALA A 57 -6.38 -1.87 12.68
N GLY A 58 -6.75 -2.79 13.57
CA GLY A 58 -6.05 -3.01 14.82
C GLY A 58 -6.25 -4.42 15.36
N GLY A 59 -5.64 -4.69 16.52
CA GLY A 59 -5.65 -6.02 17.13
C GLY A 59 -4.55 -6.95 16.61
N PHE A 60 -3.52 -6.40 15.94
CA PHE A 60 -2.43 -7.21 15.40
C PHE A 60 -1.40 -7.52 16.48
N SER A 61 -0.90 -8.77 16.53
CA SER A 61 0.10 -9.15 17.53
C SER A 61 1.49 -8.56 17.24
N SER A 62 1.73 -8.11 16.01
CA SER A 62 3.00 -7.51 15.57
C SER A 62 2.79 -6.51 14.45
N ASP A 63 3.72 -5.57 14.30
CA ASP A 63 3.79 -4.61 13.20
C ASP A 63 3.85 -5.29 11.83
N GLU A 64 4.55 -6.43 11.70
CA GLU A 64 4.54 -7.22 10.46
C GLU A 64 3.13 -7.71 10.08
N GLN A 65 2.32 -8.15 11.05
CA GLN A 65 0.94 -8.56 10.78
C GLN A 65 0.09 -7.37 10.33
N ALA A 66 0.27 -6.21 10.95
CA ALA A 66 -0.39 -4.98 10.55
C ALA A 66 -0.02 -4.60 9.10
N LEU A 67 1.26 -4.70 8.72
CA LEU A 67 1.72 -4.47 7.35
C LEU A 67 1.15 -5.47 6.35
N ARG A 68 1.06 -6.77 6.72
CA ARG A 68 0.47 -7.81 5.87
C ARG A 68 -1.00 -7.55 5.59
N ASP A 69 -1.75 -7.13 6.60
CA ASP A 69 -3.15 -6.76 6.44
C ASP A 69 -3.28 -5.49 5.58
N LEU A 70 -2.47 -4.47 5.87
CA LEU A 70 -2.43 -3.25 5.10
C LEU A 70 -2.15 -3.53 3.61
N GLY A 71 -1.16 -4.36 3.30
CA GLY A 71 -0.80 -4.73 1.93
C GLY A 71 -1.89 -5.47 1.17
N ARG A 72 -2.75 -6.23 1.86
CA ARG A 72 -3.92 -6.92 1.27
C ARG A 72 -5.08 -5.97 0.99
N ASN A 73 -5.24 -4.94 1.81
CA ASN A 73 -6.32 -3.97 1.69
C ASN A 73 -5.94 -2.74 0.84
N LEU A 74 -4.65 -2.55 0.57
CA LEU A 74 -4.15 -1.46 -0.25
C LEU A 74 -4.54 -1.64 -1.72
N ARG A 75 -4.72 -0.51 -2.43
CA ARG A 75 -4.98 -0.49 -3.87
C ARG A 75 -3.97 0.40 -4.57
N PHE A 76 -3.54 -0.01 -5.76
CA PHE A 76 -2.58 0.74 -6.58
C PHE A 76 -2.98 2.21 -6.74
N LEU A 77 -4.20 2.49 -7.22
CA LEU A 77 -4.68 3.86 -7.48
C LEU A 77 -4.63 4.76 -6.24
N TRP A 78 -4.89 4.21 -5.05
CA TRP A 78 -4.80 4.99 -3.82
C TRP A 78 -3.35 5.32 -3.48
N LEU A 79 -2.46 4.34 -3.61
CA LEU A 79 -1.04 4.50 -3.32
C LEU A 79 -0.36 5.44 -4.31
N ASP A 80 -0.65 5.32 -5.60
CA ASP A 80 -0.19 6.24 -6.66
C ASP A 80 -0.65 7.68 -6.39
N GLY A 81 -1.90 7.84 -5.92
CA GLY A 81 -2.42 9.13 -5.44
C GLY A 81 -1.59 9.71 -4.28
N GLN A 82 -1.19 8.88 -3.29
CA GLN A 82 -0.29 9.32 -2.21
C GLN A 82 1.09 9.71 -2.74
N PHE A 83 1.65 8.95 -3.68
CA PHE A 83 2.92 9.30 -4.32
C PHE A 83 2.86 10.62 -5.09
N THR A 84 1.70 11.04 -5.58
CA THR A 84 1.51 12.34 -6.23
C THR A 84 1.26 13.47 -5.22
N ALA A 85 0.49 13.21 -4.17
CA ALA A 85 0.07 14.21 -3.20
C ALA A 85 1.08 14.47 -2.06
N VAL A 86 1.85 13.45 -1.68
CA VAL A 86 2.77 13.48 -0.54
C VAL A 86 4.20 13.72 -1.02
N ALA A 87 4.91 14.56 -0.28
CA ALA A 87 6.32 14.83 -0.50
C ALA A 87 7.16 13.56 -0.24
N ASP A 88 8.35 13.51 -0.83
CA ASP A 88 9.28 12.42 -0.56
C ASP A 88 9.75 12.49 0.91
N ALA A 89 9.42 11.47 1.70
CA ALA A 89 9.78 11.36 3.10
C ALA A 89 11.26 10.97 3.30
N LYS A 90 12.00 10.65 2.24
CA LYS A 90 13.42 10.29 2.31
C LYS A 90 14.31 11.44 2.78
N ASP A 91 13.89 12.67 2.55
CA ASP A 91 14.55 13.87 3.08
C ASP A 91 14.18 14.17 4.55
N ASP A 92 13.26 13.40 5.13
CA ASP A 92 12.86 13.57 6.52
C ASP A 92 13.90 12.92 7.46
N ALA A 93 14.52 13.73 8.31
CA ALA A 93 15.52 13.25 9.27
C ALA A 93 14.96 12.26 10.31
N THR A 94 13.64 12.16 10.45
CA THR A 94 12.99 11.19 11.34
C THR A 94 12.82 9.82 10.70
N LEU A 95 13.02 9.72 9.38
CA LEU A 95 12.93 8.47 8.63
C LEU A 95 14.10 7.54 8.98
N ALA A 96 13.85 6.64 9.93
CA ALA A 96 14.80 5.60 10.34
C ALA A 96 14.30 4.22 9.88
N LEU A 97 14.64 3.83 8.65
CA LEU A 97 14.31 2.52 8.08
C LEU A 97 15.35 1.43 8.41
N ASP A 98 16.46 1.79 9.05
CA ASP A 98 17.50 0.85 9.45
C ASP A 98 16.96 -0.10 10.53
N GLY A 99 16.89 -1.40 10.21
CA GLY A 99 16.29 -2.42 11.09
C GLY A 99 14.77 -2.37 11.19
N ALA A 100 14.09 -1.54 10.40
CA ALA A 100 12.63 -1.45 10.39
C ALA A 100 12.00 -2.69 9.74
N THR A 101 10.80 -3.05 10.20
CA THR A 101 10.00 -4.11 9.57
C THR A 101 9.59 -3.66 8.18
N ARG A 102 9.86 -4.50 7.19
CA ARG A 102 9.52 -4.24 5.79
C ARG A 102 8.69 -5.38 5.22
N LEU A 103 7.80 -5.05 4.31
CA LEU A 103 7.00 -6.02 3.58
C LEU A 103 6.93 -5.62 2.11
N ASP A 104 7.43 -6.50 1.24
CA ASP A 104 7.28 -6.34 -0.19
C ASP A 104 5.89 -6.84 -0.62
N ILE A 105 5.18 -6.02 -1.37
CA ILE A 105 3.84 -6.29 -1.89
C ILE A 105 3.81 -6.00 -3.39
N GLU A 106 2.90 -6.67 -4.09
CA GLU A 106 2.63 -6.43 -5.50
C GLU A 106 1.17 -6.01 -5.61
N LEU A 107 0.93 -4.87 -6.27
CA LEU A 107 -0.41 -4.33 -6.45
C LEU A 107 -0.74 -4.29 -7.94
N ASP A 108 -1.91 -4.79 -8.31
CA ASP A 108 -2.41 -4.66 -9.68
C ASP A 108 -2.77 -3.21 -10.00
N GLU A 109 -2.19 -2.69 -11.07
CA GLU A 109 -2.46 -1.35 -11.62
C GLU A 109 -3.89 -1.20 -12.13
N LEU A 110 -4.50 -2.32 -12.54
CA LEU A 110 -5.86 -2.41 -13.04
C LEU A 110 -6.74 -3.24 -12.10
N PRO A 111 -7.91 -2.74 -11.65
CA PRO A 111 -8.88 -3.61 -11.02
C PRO A 111 -9.34 -4.69 -12.03
N PRO A 112 -9.57 -5.95 -11.60
CA PRO A 112 -10.08 -6.98 -12.49
C PRO A 112 -11.51 -6.62 -12.89
N GLY A 113 -11.67 -5.99 -14.05
CA GLY A 113 -12.97 -5.74 -14.66
C GLY A 113 -13.29 -4.27 -14.91
N GLY A 114 -12.60 -3.66 -15.88
CA GLY A 114 -13.24 -2.69 -16.77
C GLY A 114 -14.27 -3.39 -17.66
N ARG A 115 -15.31 -3.99 -17.07
CA ARG A 115 -16.58 -4.16 -17.80
C ARG A 115 -17.40 -2.93 -17.50
N MET A 116 -17.20 -1.91 -18.34
CA MET A 116 -18.30 -1.02 -18.66
C MET A 116 -19.44 -1.94 -19.09
N GLN A 117 -20.49 -2.03 -18.29
CA GLN A 117 -21.77 -2.54 -18.76
C GLN A 117 -22.29 -1.46 -19.70
N ASP A 118 -21.72 -1.43 -20.91
CA ASP A 118 -22.24 -0.69 -22.04
C ASP A 118 -23.50 -1.42 -22.51
N ALA A 119 -24.58 -0.65 -22.58
CA ALA A 119 -25.77 -0.85 -23.39
C ALA A 119 -26.33 -2.28 -23.55
N THR A 120 -27.54 -2.48 -23.03
CA THR A 120 -28.55 -3.13 -23.85
C THR A 120 -29.81 -2.26 -23.86
N VAL A 121 -30.23 -2.03 -25.10
CA VAL A 121 -31.33 -1.22 -25.63
C VAL A 121 -32.70 -1.66 -25.12
#